data_AF-A0A6V7HR07-F1
#
_entry.id   AF-A0A6V7HR07-F1
#
_cell.length_a   1.000
_cell.length_b   1.000
_cell.length_c   1.000
_cell.angle_alpha   90.00
_cell.angle_beta   90.00
_cell.angle_gamma   90.00
#
_symmetry.space_group_name_H-M   'P 1'
#
loop_
_entity.id
_entity.type
_entity.pdbx_description
1 polymer ?
#
loop_
_entity_poly.entity_id
_entity_poly.type
_entity_poly.pdbx_seq_one_letter_code
_entity_poly.pdbx_strand_id
1 'polypeptide(L)' 'GDSGGPLVVDGTQIGIISYISRCGSVYPEVYTRVFSYLDWIKTTMKNNS' A
#
# COMPACT_ATOMS: atom_id res chain seq x y z
N GLY A 1 -7.77 -1.63 12.61
CA GLY A 1 -8.11 -1.81 11.19
C GLY A 1 -6.81 -1.70 10.44
N ASP A 2 -6.52 -2.66 9.57
CA ASP A 2 -5.18 -2.78 8.97
C ASP A 2 -5.04 -1.98 7.67
N SER A 3 -6.15 -1.43 7.16
CA SER A 3 -6.15 -0.50 6.01
C SER A 3 -5.18 0.66 6.23
N GLY A 4 -4.34 0.93 5.23
CA GLY A 4 -3.25 1.91 5.32
C GLY A 4 -1.92 1.32 5.79
N GLY A 5 -1.90 0.08 6.30
CA GLY A 5 -0.66 -0.60 6.70
C GLY A 5 0.24 -0.99 5.51
N PRO A 6 1.55 -1.19 5.75
CA PRO A 6 2.52 -1.46 4.69
C PRO A 6 2.57 -2.96 4.31
N LEU A 7 2.75 -3.24 3.02
CA LEU A 7 3.29 -4.51 2.53
C LEU A 7 4.76 -4.32 2.17
N VAL A 8 5.64 -5.00 2.91
CA VAL A 8 7.10 -4.89 2.77
C VAL A 8 7.69 -6.19 2.23
N VAL A 9 8.50 -6.10 1.19
CA VAL A 9 9.28 -7.21 0.62
C VAL A 9 10.73 -6.75 0.55
N ASP A 10 11.66 -7.52 1.10
CA ASP A 10 13.10 -7.21 1.14
C ASP A 10 13.41 -5.79 1.65
N GLY A 11 12.70 -5.35 2.70
CA GLY A 11 12.85 -4.01 3.28
C GLY A 11 12.24 -2.87 2.45
N THR A 12 11.64 -3.16 1.30
CA THR A 12 10.99 -2.17 0.43
C THR A 12 9.47 -2.24 0.59
N GLN A 13 8.83 -1.10 0.88
CA GLN A 13 7.37 -1.02 0.88
C GLN A 13 6.84 -1.01 -0.56
N ILE A 14 6.19 -2.10 -0.96
CA ILE A 14 5.64 -2.28 -2.32
C ILE A 14 4.13 -2.07 -2.40
N GLY A 15 3.44 -2.15 -1.26
CA GLY A 15 1.99 -2.07 -1.18
C GLY A 15 1.49 -1.31 0.05
N ILE A 16 0.24 -0.87 -0.04
CA ILE A 16 -0.55 -0.34 1.08
C ILE A 16 -1.84 -1.17 1.14
N ILE A 17 -2.18 -1.66 2.32
CA ILE A 17 -3.41 -2.43 2.52
C ILE A 17 -4.62 -1.57 2.13
N SER A 18 -5.40 -2.04 1.16
CA SER A 18 -6.63 -1.38 0.70
C SER A 18 -7.86 -2.11 1.23
N TYR A 19 -7.98 -3.39 0.90
CA TYR A 19 -9.09 -4.24 1.32
C TYR A 19 -8.55 -5.57 1.84
N ILE A 20 -8.94 -5.91 3.06
CA ILE A 20 -8.71 -7.24 3.62
C ILE A 20 -10.06 -7.96 3.70
N SER A 21 -10.09 -9.18 3.22
CA SER A 21 -11.22 -10.08 3.41
C SER A 21 -11.24 -10.62 4.85
N ARG A 22 -12.28 -11.37 5.23
CA ARG A 22 -12.28 -12.01 6.56
C ARG A 22 -11.24 -13.12 6.60
N CYS A 23 -10.62 -13.35 7.77
CA CYS A 23 -9.73 -14.49 7.98
C CYS A 23 -10.44 -15.81 7.56
N GLY A 24 -9.77 -16.63 6.75
CA GLY A 24 -10.33 -17.86 6.17
C GLY A 24 -11.14 -17.65 4.88
N SER A 25 -11.17 -16.44 4.32
CA SER A 25 -11.79 -16.20 3.01
C SER A 25 -10.94 -16.75 1.86
N VAL A 26 -11.61 -17.18 0.78
CA VAL A 26 -10.95 -17.51 -0.50
C VAL A 26 -10.61 -16.27 -1.32
N TYR A 27 -11.15 -15.10 -0.94
CA TYR A 27 -10.88 -13.85 -1.63
C TYR A 27 -9.52 -13.29 -1.19
N PRO A 28 -8.67 -12.90 -2.15
CA PRO A 28 -7.36 -12.36 -1.84
C PRO A 28 -7.50 -11.00 -1.15
N GLU A 29 -6.47 -10.66 -0.40
CA GLU A 29 -6.25 -9.29 0.07
C GLU A 29 -5.83 -8.41 -1.11
N VAL A 30 -6.31 -7.18 -1.12
CA VAL A 30 -6.03 -6.21 -2.18
C VAL A 30 -5.18 -5.07 -1.63
N TYR A 31 -4.09 -4.80 -2.32
CA TYR A 31 -3.12 -3.77 -1.97
C TYR A 31 -3.07 -2.70 -3.05
N THR A 32 -2.97 -1.44 -2.63
CA THR A 32 -2.58 -0.35 -3.51
C THR A 32 -1.10 -0.53 -3.86
N ARG A 33 -0.78 -0.67 -5.15
CA ARG A 33 0.59 -0.81 -5.64
C ARG A 33 1.34 0.52 -5.52
N VAL A 34 2.28 0.61 -4.59
CA VAL A 34 3.03 1.86 -4.30
C VAL A 34 3.72 2.39 -5.55
N PHE A 35 4.30 1.51 -6.37
CA PHE A 35 5.01 1.90 -7.59
C PHE A 35 4.16 2.76 -8.53
N SER A 36 2.87 2.46 -8.66
CA SER A 36 1.96 3.21 -9.54
C SER A 36 1.73 4.66 -9.10
N TYR A 37 2.08 5.01 -7.86
CA TYR A 37 1.86 6.33 -7.26
C TYR A 37 3.16 7.04 -6.88
N LEU A 38 4.34 6.48 -7.21
CA LEU A 38 5.62 7.05 -6.78
C LEU A 38 5.80 8.51 -7.20
N ASP A 39 5.38 8.88 -8.41
CA ASP A 39 5.52 10.25 -8.90
C ASP A 39 4.62 11.22 -8.11
N TRP A 40 3.39 10.81 -7.82
CA TRP A 40 2.48 11.58 -6.97
C TRP A 40 3.03 11.72 -5.54
N ILE A 41 3.55 10.64 -4.95
CA ILE A 41 4.14 10.66 -3.60
C ILE A 41 5.31 11.64 -3.57
N LYS A 42 6.27 11.52 -4.49
CA LYS A 42 7.45 12.39 -4.55
C LYS A 42 7.08 13.86 -4.78
N THR A 43 6.16 14.12 -5.70
CA THR A 43 5.70 15.49 -6.00
C THR A 43 5.00 16.10 -4.80
N THR A 44 4.11 15.36 -4.15
CA THR A 44 3.39 15.80 -2.94
C THR A 44 4.35 16.10 -1.82
N MET A 45 5.32 15.22 -1.55
CA MET A 45 6.34 15.45 -0.52
C MET A 45 7.16 16.71 -0.80
N LYS A 46 7.60 16.91 -2.05
CA LYS A 46 8.36 18.11 -2.45
C LYS A 46 7.53 19.40 -2.33
N ASN A 47 6.24 19.34 -2.60
CA ASN A 47 5.36 20.52 -2.53
C ASN A 47 4.94 20.88 -1.09
N ASN A 48 5.18 19.99 -0.12
CA ASN A 48 4.81 20.16 1.29
C ASN A 48 6.03 20.05 2.23
N SER A 49 7.24 20.20 1.69
CA SER A 49 8.50 20.27 2.44
C SER A 49 8.89 21.70 2.77
#